data_AF-A0AA39HEI3-F1
#
_entry.id   AF-A0AA39HEI3-F1
#
_cell.length_a   1.000
_cell.length_b   1.000
_cell.length_c   1.000
_cell.angle_alpha   90.00
_cell.angle_beta   90.00
_cell.angle_gamma   90.00
#
_symmetry.space_group_name_H-M   'P 1'
#
loop_
_entity.id
_entity.type
_entity.pdbx_description
1 polymer ?
#
loop_
_entity_poly.entity_id
_entity_poly.type
_entity_poly.pdbx_seq_one_letter_code
_entity_poly.pdbx_strand_id
1 'polypeptide(L)'
;MVVEANGNVEEAGGSEVLRTALAEFVEPEESSLSKDGDGFYVSPYRVIDCYFEHVADVGRAVFPWSVIKPAFLWKLKIVMKGMESHESKLASMDDEEIDITESTSEKTRETDLTNTKEFIVQKAGEFDGIPFTFQRLCELISTPSKHYHRAKKFFRALEKNINIVGTVTENGERITGVEEEEEAEGDDLDISDGAGSGGFKQNLFLKVDELDLVPAACGDNPTSPGSSGNTKHIF
;
A
#
# COMPACT_ATOMS: atom_id res chain seq x y z
N MET A 1 20.04 -48.68 -13.79
CA MET A 1 18.65 -48.18 -13.93
C MET A 1 18.38 -47.35 -12.68
N VAL A 2 18.71 -46.07 -12.73
CA VAL A 2 18.36 -45.10 -11.68
C VAL A 2 17.75 -43.94 -12.43
N VAL A 3 16.49 -43.70 -12.11
CA VAL A 3 15.65 -42.67 -12.69
C VAL A 3 15.95 -41.42 -11.88
N GLU A 4 16.60 -40.43 -12.48
CA GLU A 4 16.70 -39.10 -11.85
C GLU A 4 15.49 -38.29 -12.32
N ALA A 5 14.55 -38.11 -11.39
CA ALA A 5 13.46 -37.17 -11.51
C ALA A 5 14.01 -35.77 -11.20
N ASN A 6 14.15 -34.94 -12.23
CA ASN A 6 14.43 -33.52 -12.06
C ASN A 6 13.13 -32.84 -11.62
N GLY A 7 12.97 -32.70 -10.29
CA GLY A 7 11.95 -31.87 -9.68
C GLY A 7 12.34 -30.40 -9.80
N ASN A 8 11.50 -29.64 -10.51
CA ASN A 8 11.50 -28.19 -10.59
C ASN A 8 11.09 -27.61 -9.23
N VAL A 9 12.06 -27.15 -8.41
CA VAL A 9 11.80 -26.59 -7.07
C VAL A 9 12.71 -25.39 -6.80
N GLU A 10 12.49 -24.25 -7.46
CA GLU A 10 13.13 -22.98 -7.02
C GLU A 10 12.27 -21.70 -7.20
N GLU A 11 11.00 -21.77 -7.60
CA GLU A 11 10.26 -20.55 -8.03
C GLU A 11 9.11 -20.11 -7.09
N ALA A 12 8.68 -20.93 -6.13
CA ALA A 12 7.51 -20.64 -5.26
C ALA A 12 7.81 -19.81 -3.99
N GLY A 13 9.04 -19.35 -3.78
CA GLY A 13 9.50 -18.82 -2.48
C GLY A 13 9.05 -17.40 -2.14
N GLY A 14 9.00 -16.49 -3.13
CA GLY A 14 8.80 -15.06 -2.87
C GLY A 14 7.40 -14.70 -2.39
N SER A 15 6.38 -15.28 -3.02
CA SER A 15 4.97 -15.03 -2.69
C SER A 15 4.62 -15.54 -1.29
N GLU A 16 5.12 -16.70 -0.88
CA GLU A 16 4.83 -17.27 0.44
C GLU A 16 5.49 -16.48 1.58
N VAL A 17 6.69 -15.93 1.34
CA VAL A 17 7.36 -15.05 2.30
C VAL A 17 6.56 -13.76 2.52
N LEU A 18 6.07 -13.13 1.44
CA LEU A 18 5.23 -11.93 1.53
C LEU A 18 3.93 -12.22 2.27
N ARG A 19 3.29 -13.34 1.94
CA ARG A 19 2.05 -13.79 2.59
C ARG A 19 2.23 -13.99 4.08
N THR A 20 3.28 -14.69 4.48
CA THR A 20 3.60 -14.97 5.88
C THR A 20 3.88 -13.66 6.61
N ALA A 21 4.70 -12.77 6.04
CA ALA A 21 5.03 -11.49 6.65
C ALA A 21 3.79 -10.59 6.85
N LEU A 22 2.87 -10.55 5.89
CA LEU A 22 1.62 -9.78 6.01
C LEU A 22 0.67 -10.42 7.04
N ALA A 23 0.55 -11.76 7.05
CA ALA A 23 -0.34 -12.47 7.97
C ALA A 23 0.12 -12.38 9.43
N GLU A 24 1.43 -12.38 9.67
CA GLU A 24 2.04 -12.25 10.99
C GLU A 24 2.36 -10.81 11.37
N PHE A 25 1.91 -9.83 10.57
CA PHE A 25 2.22 -8.42 10.79
C PHE A 25 1.71 -7.95 12.16
N VAL A 26 2.62 -7.38 12.93
CA VAL A 26 2.32 -6.69 14.20
C VAL A 26 2.79 -5.24 14.06
N GLU A 27 1.92 -4.29 14.41
CA GLU A 27 2.23 -2.85 14.39
C GLU A 27 3.45 -2.57 15.29
N PRO A 28 4.58 -2.09 14.73
CA PRO A 28 5.76 -1.72 15.51
C PRO A 28 5.48 -0.56 16.44
N GLU A 29 6.12 -0.59 17.61
CA GLU A 29 6.12 0.54 18.53
C GLU A 29 6.79 1.75 17.88
N GLU A 30 6.10 2.89 17.87
CA GLU A 30 6.59 4.09 17.19
C GLU A 30 7.95 4.55 17.74
N SER A 31 8.20 4.40 19.04
CA SER A 31 9.47 4.77 19.67
C SER A 31 10.67 3.96 19.18
N SER A 32 10.44 2.82 18.52
CA SER A 32 11.50 1.96 17.96
C SER A 32 11.91 2.36 16.53
N LEU A 33 11.13 3.22 15.88
CA LEU A 33 11.33 3.57 14.49
C LEU A 33 12.41 4.67 14.33
N SER A 34 13.32 4.47 13.39
CA SER A 34 14.25 5.50 12.94
C SER A 34 13.64 6.33 11.81
N LYS A 35 14.22 7.50 11.55
CA LYS A 35 13.89 8.32 10.37
C LYS A 35 15.00 8.27 9.34
N ASP A 36 14.64 8.34 8.07
CA ASP A 36 15.59 8.45 6.97
C ASP A 36 16.12 9.88 6.80
N GLY A 37 16.94 10.07 5.77
CA GLY A 37 17.51 11.37 5.43
C GLY A 37 16.46 12.43 5.14
N ASP A 38 15.27 12.07 4.68
CA ASP A 38 14.18 12.97 4.31
C ASP A 38 13.18 13.20 5.47
N GLY A 39 13.35 12.50 6.59
CA GLY A 39 12.52 12.64 7.78
C GLY A 39 11.29 11.71 7.80
N PHE A 40 11.22 10.75 6.88
CA PHE A 40 10.22 9.68 6.91
C PHE A 40 10.65 8.54 7.83
N TYR A 41 9.67 7.87 8.44
CA TYR A 41 9.93 6.70 9.26
C TYR A 41 10.40 5.52 8.39
N VAL A 42 11.48 4.88 8.81
CA VAL A 42 12.00 3.67 8.18
C VAL A 42 11.21 2.48 8.71
N SER A 43 10.52 1.77 7.81
CA SER A 43 9.84 0.53 8.16
C SER A 43 10.86 -0.53 8.60
N PRO A 44 10.64 -1.22 9.74
CA PRO A 44 11.47 -2.35 10.12
C PRO A 44 11.18 -3.60 9.27
N TYR A 45 10.08 -3.59 8.50
CA TYR A 45 9.66 -4.70 7.66
C TYR A 45 9.85 -4.35 6.18
N ARG A 46 11.06 -4.56 5.66
CA ARG A 46 11.36 -4.29 4.24
C ARG A 46 10.50 -5.11 3.29
N VAL A 47 10.20 -6.36 3.64
CA VAL A 47 9.29 -7.22 2.88
C VAL A 47 7.90 -6.62 2.70
N ILE A 48 7.41 -5.87 3.70
CA ILE A 48 6.10 -5.19 3.63
C ILE A 48 6.18 -3.95 2.73
N ASP A 49 7.29 -3.21 2.75
CA ASP A 49 7.52 -2.11 1.80
C ASP A 49 7.56 -2.65 0.36
N CYS A 50 8.30 -3.74 0.13
CA CYS A 50 8.37 -4.42 -1.17
C CYS A 50 6.99 -4.84 -1.68
N TYR A 51 6.11 -5.31 -0.79
CA TYR A 51 4.73 -5.62 -1.15
C TYR A 51 3.99 -4.39 -1.71
N PHE A 52 3.99 -3.26 -0.98
CA PHE A 52 3.30 -2.06 -1.44
C PHE A 52 3.90 -1.48 -2.72
N GLU A 53 5.24 -1.53 -2.87
CA GLU A 53 5.92 -1.16 -4.11
C GLU A 53 5.50 -2.05 -5.28
N HIS A 54 5.41 -3.36 -5.08
CA HIS A 54 4.94 -4.29 -6.10
C HIS A 54 3.49 -4.00 -6.51
N VAL A 55 2.58 -3.77 -5.56
CA VAL A 55 1.19 -3.43 -5.86
C VAL A 55 1.10 -2.10 -6.61
N ALA A 56 1.95 -1.12 -6.29
CA ALA A 56 2.00 0.17 -6.99
C ALA A 56 2.37 -0.01 -8.48
N ASP A 57 3.28 -0.94 -8.78
CA ASP A 57 3.75 -1.24 -10.14
C ASP A 57 2.75 -2.10 -10.93
N VAL A 58 2.31 -3.20 -10.34
CA VAL A 58 1.50 -4.24 -11.00
C VAL A 58 -0.01 -3.95 -10.98
N GLY A 59 -0.47 -3.18 -10.00
CA GLY A 59 -1.88 -2.79 -9.85
C GLY A 59 -2.82 -3.86 -9.30
N ARG A 60 -2.29 -5.03 -8.90
CA ARG A 60 -3.06 -6.12 -8.28
C ARG A 60 -2.64 -6.31 -6.83
N ALA A 61 -3.60 -6.58 -5.96
CA ALA A 61 -3.34 -6.73 -4.53
C ALA A 61 -2.76 -8.10 -4.17
N VAL A 62 -3.05 -9.15 -4.95
CA VAL A 62 -2.51 -10.52 -4.83
C VAL A 62 -2.93 -11.28 -3.57
N PHE A 63 -3.13 -10.60 -2.44
CA PHE A 63 -3.55 -11.19 -1.16
C PHE A 63 -4.91 -10.65 -0.71
N PRO A 64 -5.64 -11.39 0.14
CA PRO A 64 -6.92 -10.93 0.68
C PRO A 64 -6.80 -9.69 1.53
N TRP A 65 -7.83 -8.84 1.49
CA TRP A 65 -7.85 -7.59 2.27
C TRP A 65 -7.61 -7.81 3.77
N SER A 66 -8.16 -8.88 4.35
CA SER A 66 -7.99 -9.21 5.76
C SER A 66 -6.53 -9.40 6.18
N VAL A 67 -5.67 -9.83 5.24
CA VAL A 67 -4.22 -10.03 5.45
C VAL A 67 -3.47 -8.70 5.25
N ILE A 68 -3.89 -7.90 4.28
CA ILE A 68 -3.22 -6.64 3.92
C ILE A 68 -3.54 -5.49 4.88
N LYS A 69 -4.80 -5.41 5.30
CA LYS A 69 -5.39 -4.26 6.00
C LYS A 69 -4.58 -3.82 7.23
N PRO A 70 -4.09 -4.70 8.12
CA PRO A 70 -3.31 -4.29 9.28
C PRO A 70 -2.02 -3.54 8.87
N ALA A 71 -1.25 -4.12 7.94
CA ALA A 71 -0.01 -3.54 7.44
C ALA A 71 -0.28 -2.22 6.70
N PHE A 72 -1.35 -2.15 5.90
CA PHE A 72 -1.73 -0.95 5.16
C PHE A 72 -2.10 0.20 6.09
N LEU A 73 -2.95 -0.05 7.09
CA LEU A 73 -3.35 0.96 8.06
C LEU A 73 -2.15 1.53 8.82
N TRP A 74 -1.24 0.66 9.24
CA TRP A 74 -0.01 1.10 9.88
C TRP A 74 0.86 1.95 8.94
N LYS A 75 1.15 1.45 7.73
CA LYS A 75 1.97 2.15 6.74
C LYS A 75 1.39 3.52 6.41
N LEU A 76 0.07 3.61 6.24
CA LEU A 76 -0.65 4.85 6.00
C LEU A 76 -0.43 5.89 7.12
N LYS A 77 -0.57 5.48 8.39
CA LYS A 77 -0.33 6.35 9.55
C LYS A 77 1.11 6.88 9.58
N ILE A 78 2.10 5.99 9.49
CA ILE A 78 3.51 6.38 9.61
C ILE A 78 3.97 7.27 8.45
N VAL A 79 3.44 7.05 7.24
CA VAL A 79 3.74 7.88 6.07
C VAL A 79 3.13 9.27 6.23
N MET A 80 1.89 9.38 6.72
CA MET A 80 1.28 10.68 6.98
C MET A 80 2.07 11.49 8.02
N LYS A 81 2.52 10.84 9.10
CA LYS A 81 3.38 11.48 10.12
C LYS A 81 4.77 11.84 9.57
N GLY A 82 5.33 11.00 8.71
CA GLY A 82 6.57 11.27 7.99
C GLY A 82 6.46 12.51 7.09
N MET A 83 5.33 12.67 6.38
CA MET A 83 5.09 13.83 5.52
C MET A 83 5.04 15.14 6.30
N GLU A 84 4.45 15.15 7.50
CA GLU A 84 4.48 16.32 8.39
C GLU A 84 5.92 16.65 8.82
N SER A 85 6.70 15.64 9.19
CA SER A 85 8.12 15.80 9.55
C SER A 85 8.95 16.33 8.38
N HIS A 86 8.70 15.82 7.17
CA HIS A 86 9.36 16.25 5.94
C HIS A 86 9.01 17.69 5.58
N GLU A 87 7.73 18.10 5.67
CA GLU A 87 7.32 19.50 5.47
C GLU A 87 8.01 20.44 6.48
N SER A 88 8.04 20.08 7.77
CA SER A 88 8.73 20.88 8.79
C SER A 88 10.23 21.00 8.53
N LYS A 89 10.86 19.93 8.02
CA LYS A 89 12.27 19.94 7.65
C LYS A 89 12.54 20.88 6.48
N LEU A 90 11.74 20.80 5.41
CA LEU A 90 11.88 21.70 4.26
C LEU A 90 11.72 23.16 4.67
N ALA A 91 10.73 23.47 5.51
CA ALA A 91 10.51 24.82 6.03
C ALA A 91 11.66 25.34 6.92
N SER A 92 12.51 24.46 7.45
CA SER A 92 13.69 24.85 8.23
C SER A 92 14.96 25.05 7.38
N MET A 93 14.95 24.57 6.13
CA MET A 93 16.09 24.66 5.20
C MET A 93 15.97 25.84 4.24
N ASP A 94 14.74 26.19 3.85
CA ASP A 94 14.47 27.33 2.99
C ASP A 94 14.15 28.57 3.85
N ASP A 95 15.04 29.59 3.82
CA ASP A 95 14.77 30.96 4.31
C ASP A 95 13.71 31.69 3.47
N GLU A 96 13.01 30.98 2.56
CA GLU A 96 11.98 31.54 1.71
C GLU A 96 10.66 31.71 2.46
N GLU A 97 10.26 32.98 2.58
CA GLU A 97 8.98 33.47 3.04
C GLU A 97 7.85 32.62 2.43
N ILE A 98 7.30 31.72 3.24
CA ILE A 98 6.15 30.89 2.88
C ILE A 98 5.05 31.82 2.38
N ASP A 99 4.66 31.67 1.12
CA ASP A 99 3.53 32.37 0.50
C ASP A 99 2.30 32.26 1.42
N ILE A 100 2.03 33.36 2.16
CA ILE A 100 0.93 33.49 3.11
C ILE A 100 -0.35 33.76 2.31
N THR A 101 -0.75 32.81 1.46
CA THR A 101 -2.04 32.87 0.75
C THR A 101 -3.16 32.12 1.46
N GLU A 102 -2.91 31.58 2.66
CA GLU A 102 -3.96 31.07 3.55
C GLU A 102 -3.89 31.77 4.91
N SER A 103 -4.72 32.81 5.09
CA SER A 103 -4.91 33.56 6.35
C SER A 103 -5.63 32.75 7.44
N THR A 104 -5.25 31.48 7.61
CA THR A 104 -5.82 30.56 8.59
C THR A 104 -4.82 30.42 9.73
N SER A 105 -5.25 30.65 10.97
CA SER A 105 -4.37 30.54 12.14
C SER A 105 -3.67 29.17 12.18
N GLU A 106 -2.43 29.10 12.66
CA GLU A 106 -1.64 27.86 12.73
C GLU A 106 -2.40 26.75 13.48
N LYS A 107 -3.12 27.13 14.53
CA LYS A 107 -4.01 26.23 15.28
C LYS A 107 -5.13 25.67 14.42
N THR A 108 -5.77 26.48 13.59
CA THR A 108 -6.84 26.03 12.68
C THR A 108 -6.28 25.09 11.61
N ARG A 109 -5.09 25.37 11.08
CA ARG A 109 -4.41 24.48 10.13
C ARG A 109 -4.09 23.11 10.77
N GLU A 110 -3.56 23.10 11.98
CA GLU A 110 -3.24 21.87 12.71
C GLU A 110 -4.50 21.01 12.97
N THR A 111 -5.60 21.66 13.39
CA THR A 111 -6.88 20.96 13.57
C THR A 111 -7.42 20.37 12.27
N ASP A 112 -7.33 21.10 11.16
CA ASP A 112 -7.82 20.61 9.86
C ASP A 112 -7.01 19.41 9.36
N LEU A 113 -5.69 19.44 9.51
CA LEU A 113 -4.82 18.31 9.17
C LEU A 113 -5.12 17.09 10.03
N THR A 114 -5.35 17.29 11.33
CA THR A 114 -5.69 16.22 12.27
C THR A 114 -7.02 15.57 11.88
N ASN A 115 -8.06 16.35 11.66
CA ASN A 115 -9.37 15.85 11.21
C ASN A 115 -9.27 15.07 9.89
N THR A 116 -8.47 15.56 8.95
CA THR A 116 -8.26 14.88 7.65
C THR A 116 -7.56 13.53 7.85
N LYS A 117 -6.53 13.46 8.70
CA LYS A 117 -5.83 12.19 9.04
C LYS A 117 -6.77 11.19 9.69
N GLU A 118 -7.56 11.63 10.68
CA GLU A 118 -8.53 10.78 11.37
C GLU A 118 -9.57 10.21 10.40
N PHE A 119 -10.12 11.05 9.52
CA PHE A 119 -11.04 10.62 8.47
C PHE A 119 -10.41 9.56 7.55
N ILE A 120 -9.19 9.80 7.06
CA ILE A 120 -8.44 8.89 6.18
C ILE A 120 -8.26 7.52 6.85
N VAL A 121 -7.77 7.49 8.10
CA VAL A 121 -7.52 6.24 8.83
C VAL A 121 -8.82 5.51 9.14
N GLN A 122 -9.86 6.24 9.58
CA GLN A 122 -11.16 5.65 9.89
C GLN A 122 -11.77 5.01 8.64
N LYS A 123 -11.81 5.74 7.52
CA LYS A 123 -12.36 5.23 6.26
C LYS A 123 -11.59 4.05 5.71
N ALA A 124 -10.26 4.07 5.79
CA ALA A 124 -9.43 2.91 5.45
C ALA A 124 -9.79 1.68 6.31
N GLY A 125 -10.09 1.89 7.59
CA GLY A 125 -10.50 0.87 8.54
C GLY A 125 -11.91 0.32 8.30
N GLU A 126 -12.78 1.05 7.59
CA GLU A 126 -14.15 0.65 7.27
C GLU A 126 -14.26 -0.23 6.02
N PHE A 127 -13.20 -0.35 5.20
CA PHE A 127 -13.24 -1.22 4.04
C PHE A 127 -13.36 -2.70 4.42
N ASP A 128 -14.32 -3.39 3.80
CA ASP A 128 -14.53 -4.85 3.89
C ASP A 128 -13.81 -5.63 2.77
N GLY A 129 -13.21 -4.92 1.81
CA GLY A 129 -12.44 -5.50 0.71
C GLY A 129 -11.37 -4.53 0.20
N ILE A 130 -10.60 -4.94 -0.81
CA ILE A 130 -9.54 -4.09 -1.39
C ILE A 130 -10.20 -2.92 -2.12
N PRO A 131 -9.88 -1.64 -1.82
CA PRO A 131 -10.44 -0.52 -2.55
C PRO A 131 -9.99 -0.54 -4.02
N PHE A 132 -10.84 -0.19 -5.00
CA PHE A 132 -10.43 -0.19 -6.41
C PHE A 132 -9.28 0.79 -6.73
N THR A 133 -9.01 1.72 -5.82
CA THR A 133 -7.90 2.69 -5.87
C THR A 133 -6.63 2.18 -5.17
N PHE A 134 -6.57 0.91 -4.76
CA PHE A 134 -5.48 0.40 -3.92
C PHE A 134 -4.10 0.57 -4.55
N GLN A 135 -3.96 0.35 -5.86
CA GLN A 135 -2.73 0.67 -6.60
C GLN A 135 -2.27 2.12 -6.36
N ARG A 136 -3.19 3.07 -6.53
CA ARG A 136 -2.89 4.50 -6.37
C ARG A 136 -2.54 4.84 -4.92
N LEU A 137 -3.17 4.19 -3.95
CA LEU A 137 -2.81 4.34 -2.54
C LEU A 137 -1.40 3.81 -2.28
N CYS A 138 -1.03 2.66 -2.85
CA CYS A 138 0.30 2.09 -2.78
C CYS A 138 1.37 3.01 -3.38
N GLU A 139 1.13 3.59 -4.56
CA GLU A 139 2.03 4.58 -5.16
C GLU A 139 2.31 5.77 -4.23
N LEU A 140 1.25 6.30 -3.60
CA LEU A 140 1.32 7.44 -2.68
C LEU A 140 2.10 7.11 -1.40
N ILE A 141 1.90 5.93 -0.81
CA ILE A 141 2.55 5.56 0.45
C ILE A 141 3.97 5.03 0.27
N SER A 142 4.32 4.50 -0.91
CA SER A 142 5.67 4.04 -1.21
C SER A 142 6.60 5.20 -1.58
N THR A 143 6.09 6.23 -2.26
CA THR A 143 6.90 7.39 -2.68
C THR A 143 6.28 8.75 -2.31
N PRO A 144 6.05 9.01 -1.01
CA PRO A 144 5.22 10.13 -0.55
C PRO A 144 5.78 11.51 -0.93
N SER A 145 7.10 11.67 -0.93
CA SER A 145 7.79 12.94 -1.25
C SER A 145 7.99 13.19 -2.75
N LYS A 146 7.69 12.22 -3.63
CA LYS A 146 7.97 12.30 -5.07
C LYS A 146 7.23 13.43 -5.78
N HIS A 147 5.96 13.64 -5.40
CA HIS A 147 5.08 14.63 -6.03
C HIS A 147 4.46 15.61 -5.02
N TYR A 148 4.75 15.45 -3.72
CA TYR A 148 4.19 16.26 -2.66
C TYR A 148 5.27 16.69 -1.66
N HIS A 149 5.32 17.99 -1.39
CA HIS A 149 6.22 18.57 -0.37
C HIS A 149 5.45 19.17 0.81
N ARG A 150 4.12 19.20 0.74
CA ARG A 150 3.22 19.77 1.77
C ARG A 150 2.22 18.70 2.22
N ALA A 151 2.10 18.49 3.53
CA ALA A 151 1.21 17.52 4.16
C ALA A 151 -0.25 17.75 3.76
N LYS A 152 -0.72 19.00 3.72
CA LYS A 152 -2.10 19.32 3.29
C LYS A 152 -2.43 18.80 1.88
N LYS A 153 -1.49 18.93 0.93
CA LYS A 153 -1.70 18.46 -0.46
C LYS A 153 -1.65 16.93 -0.51
N PHE A 154 -0.72 16.33 0.21
CA PHE A 154 -0.59 14.87 0.30
C PHE A 154 -1.83 14.23 0.94
N PHE A 155 -2.33 14.76 2.06
CA PHE A 155 -3.52 14.23 2.74
C PHE A 155 -4.76 14.36 1.88
N ARG A 156 -4.93 15.47 1.15
CA ARG A 156 -6.03 15.59 0.17
C ARG A 156 -5.93 14.57 -0.96
N ALA A 157 -4.72 14.19 -1.38
CA ALA A 157 -4.54 13.14 -2.38
C ALA A 157 -4.94 11.77 -1.82
N LEU A 158 -4.55 11.46 -0.58
CA LEU A 158 -4.98 10.23 0.12
C LEU A 158 -6.50 10.21 0.32
N GLU A 159 -7.08 11.28 0.87
CA GLU A 159 -8.52 11.41 1.13
C GLU A 159 -9.34 11.12 -0.12
N LYS A 160 -8.97 11.68 -1.28
CA LYS A 160 -9.67 11.42 -2.56
C LYS A 160 -9.62 9.97 -2.99
N ASN A 161 -8.52 9.27 -2.70
CA ASN A 161 -8.37 7.86 -3.07
C ASN A 161 -8.99 6.92 -2.04
N ILE A 162 -9.17 7.36 -0.79
CA ILE A 162 -9.84 6.59 0.27
C ILE A 162 -11.35 6.82 0.28
N ASN A 163 -11.83 8.00 -0.08
CA ASN A 163 -13.26 8.32 -0.08
C ASN A 163 -13.97 7.75 -1.31
N ILE A 164 -13.93 6.43 -1.42
CA ILE A 164 -14.52 5.62 -2.47
C ILE A 164 -15.41 4.55 -1.82
N VAL A 165 -16.31 3.96 -2.60
CA VAL A 165 -17.25 2.92 -2.11
C VAL A 165 -16.99 1.55 -2.74
N GLY A 166 -16.27 1.49 -3.86
CA GLY A 166 -16.09 0.24 -4.61
C GLY A 166 -14.88 -0.58 -4.15
N THR A 167 -15.06 -1.88 -4.02
CA THR A 167 -13.98 -2.83 -3.76
C THR A 167 -13.75 -3.76 -4.95
N VAL A 168 -12.57 -4.36 -4.98
CA VAL A 168 -12.14 -5.32 -5.99
C VAL A 168 -11.66 -6.61 -5.34
N THR A 169 -11.62 -7.69 -6.12
CA THR A 169 -10.96 -8.95 -5.75
C THR A 169 -9.44 -8.75 -5.72
N GLU A 170 -8.72 -9.74 -5.21
CA GLU A 170 -7.26 -9.79 -5.16
C GLU A 170 -6.62 -9.65 -6.56
N ASN A 171 -7.35 -10.09 -7.58
CA ASN A 171 -6.97 -10.03 -8.99
C ASN A 171 -7.32 -8.69 -9.66
N GLY A 172 -8.03 -7.79 -8.97
CA GLY A 172 -8.45 -6.49 -9.48
C GLY A 172 -9.81 -6.48 -10.17
N GLU A 173 -10.60 -7.55 -10.07
CA GLU A 173 -11.93 -7.63 -10.65
C GLU A 173 -12.93 -6.86 -9.77
N ARG A 174 -13.87 -6.14 -10.38
CA ARG A 174 -14.86 -5.37 -9.62
C ARG A 174 -15.84 -6.31 -8.94
N ILE A 175 -16.03 -6.12 -7.64
CA ILE A 175 -17.09 -6.79 -6.91
C ILE A 175 -18.39 -6.01 -7.18
N THR A 176 -19.04 -6.31 -8.31
CA THR A 176 -20.42 -5.88 -8.57
C THR A 176 -21.35 -7.00 -8.13
N GLY A 177 -22.41 -6.69 -7.37
CA GLY A 177 -23.39 -7.68 -6.89
C GLY A 177 -24.31 -8.25 -7.98
N VAL A 178 -23.80 -8.46 -9.19
CA VAL A 178 -24.48 -9.17 -10.25
C VAL A 178 -23.73 -10.49 -10.37
N GLU A 179 -24.32 -11.55 -9.82
CA GLU A 179 -23.93 -12.91 -10.13
C GLU A 179 -23.90 -13.01 -11.66
N GLU A 180 -22.74 -13.34 -12.24
CA GLU A 180 -22.66 -13.71 -13.65
C GLU A 180 -23.47 -15.01 -13.77
N GLU A 181 -24.77 -14.86 -14.07
CA GLU A 181 -25.61 -15.98 -14.47
C GLU A 181 -24.91 -16.67 -15.63
N GLU A 182 -24.55 -17.94 -15.41
CA GLU A 182 -23.96 -18.81 -16.42
C GLU A 182 -24.76 -18.67 -17.72
N GLU A 183 -24.12 -18.18 -18.79
CA GLU A 183 -24.72 -18.10 -20.12
C GLU A 183 -25.08 -19.52 -20.58
N ALA A 184 -26.34 -19.91 -20.34
CA ALA A 184 -26.96 -21.02 -21.00
C ALA A 184 -27.13 -20.66 -22.48
N GLU A 185 -26.59 -21.52 -23.36
CA GLU A 185 -26.75 -21.48 -24.80
C GLU A 185 -28.21 -21.22 -25.22
N GLY A 186 -28.44 -20.28 -26.14
CA GLY A 186 -29.67 -20.29 -26.93
C GLY A 186 -30.11 -18.96 -27.55
N ASP A 187 -29.96 -18.91 -28.86
CA ASP A 187 -30.83 -18.23 -29.83
C ASP A 187 -30.50 -16.79 -30.29
N ASP A 188 -30.80 -16.61 -31.57
CA ASP A 188 -30.22 -15.74 -32.56
C ASP A 188 -31.34 -14.79 -33.02
N LEU A 189 -31.31 -13.51 -32.62
CA LEU A 189 -32.14 -12.47 -33.24
C LEU A 189 -31.44 -11.10 -33.21
N ASP A 190 -31.12 -10.65 -34.43
CA ASP A 190 -30.53 -9.36 -34.76
C ASP A 190 -31.60 -8.23 -34.84
N ILE A 191 -31.12 -6.99 -34.74
CA ILE A 191 -31.70 -5.70 -35.18
C ILE A 191 -32.16 -4.66 -34.11
N SER A 192 -31.22 -3.72 -33.89
CA SER A 192 -31.30 -2.24 -33.75
C SER A 192 -32.21 -1.55 -32.72
N ASP A 193 -31.64 -0.73 -31.84
CA ASP A 193 -31.54 0.75 -31.95
C ASP A 193 -31.16 1.38 -30.58
N GLY A 194 -30.49 2.54 -30.59
CA GLY A 194 -30.54 3.49 -29.46
C GLY A 194 -29.36 3.58 -28.48
N ALA A 195 -28.46 4.53 -28.75
CA ALA A 195 -27.77 5.46 -27.83
C ALA A 195 -27.35 4.99 -26.41
N GLY A 196 -26.04 5.06 -26.12
CA GLY A 196 -25.58 5.21 -24.74
C GLY A 196 -24.11 4.92 -24.48
N SER A 197 -23.39 5.96 -24.07
CA SER A 197 -22.18 5.93 -23.25
C SER A 197 -20.92 5.30 -23.84
N GLY A 198 -19.95 6.16 -24.18
CA GLY A 198 -18.57 5.78 -24.44
C GLY A 198 -17.95 5.13 -23.20
N GLY A 199 -18.02 3.81 -23.15
CA GLY A 199 -17.25 3.00 -22.23
C GLY A 199 -15.77 3.20 -22.51
N PHE A 200 -15.05 3.70 -21.52
CA PHE A 200 -13.59 3.67 -21.48
C PHE A 200 -13.13 2.21 -21.58
N LYS A 201 -12.79 1.77 -22.80
CA LYS A 201 -12.05 0.53 -23.00
C LYS A 201 -10.59 0.80 -22.66
N GLN A 202 -10.22 0.57 -21.40
CA GLN A 202 -8.83 0.25 -21.12
C GLN A 202 -8.63 -1.22 -21.48
N ASN A 203 -7.90 -1.44 -22.57
CA ASN A 203 -7.44 -2.75 -22.98
C ASN A 203 -6.51 -3.30 -21.89
N LEU A 204 -7.02 -4.18 -21.04
CA LEU A 204 -6.23 -4.89 -20.05
C LEU A 204 -6.34 -6.39 -20.30
N PHE A 205 -5.58 -6.87 -21.29
CA PHE A 205 -5.28 -8.29 -21.41
C PHE A 205 -3.81 -8.43 -21.82
N LEU A 206 -2.97 -8.57 -20.80
CA LEU A 206 -1.79 -9.43 -20.84
C LEU A 206 -1.81 -10.22 -19.53
N LYS A 207 -2.30 -11.46 -19.60
CA LYS A 207 -2.04 -12.49 -18.60
C LYS A 207 -0.57 -12.86 -18.73
N VAL A 208 0.25 -12.36 -17.81
CA VAL A 208 1.54 -12.93 -17.47
C VAL A 208 1.47 -13.14 -15.97
N ASP A 209 1.77 -14.36 -15.51
CA ASP A 209 1.89 -14.68 -14.09
C ASP A 209 3.07 -13.87 -13.53
N GLU A 210 2.77 -12.66 -13.09
CA GLU A 210 3.72 -11.62 -12.67
C GLU A 210 4.07 -11.73 -11.18
N LEU A 211 3.74 -12.87 -10.57
CA LEU A 211 3.95 -13.16 -9.15
C LEU A 211 5.41 -13.55 -8.84
N ASP A 212 6.19 -13.84 -9.87
CA ASP A 212 7.58 -14.33 -9.75
C ASP A 212 8.63 -13.21 -9.84
N LEU A 213 8.22 -11.94 -10.01
CA LEU A 213 9.13 -10.80 -10.18
C LEU A 213 9.38 -9.98 -8.91
N VAL A 214 9.10 -10.52 -7.72
CA VAL A 214 9.52 -9.86 -6.47
C VAL A 214 11.04 -9.74 -6.49
N PRO A 215 11.62 -8.52 -6.45
CA PRO A 215 13.07 -8.37 -6.52
C PRO A 215 13.72 -9.15 -5.37
N ALA A 216 14.75 -9.95 -5.68
CA ALA A 216 15.54 -10.74 -4.72
C ALA A 216 16.19 -9.90 -3.58
N ALA A 217 15.98 -8.59 -3.57
CA ALA A 217 16.55 -7.64 -2.62
C ALA A 217 15.81 -7.55 -1.27
N CYS A 218 14.66 -8.20 -1.09
CA CYS A 218 13.87 -8.11 0.15
C CYS A 218 14.32 -9.09 1.26
N GLY A 219 15.47 -9.75 1.08
CA GLY A 219 15.90 -10.94 1.85
C GLY A 219 16.63 -10.73 3.18
N ASP A 220 16.77 -9.51 3.71
CA ASP A 220 17.48 -9.31 4.99
C ASP A 220 16.62 -8.51 5.99
N ASN A 221 15.86 -9.23 6.83
CA ASN A 221 15.45 -8.68 8.11
C ASN A 221 16.63 -8.82 9.10
N PRO A 222 16.95 -7.79 9.90
CA PRO A 222 17.97 -7.91 10.91
C PRO A 222 17.53 -8.90 11.99
N THR A 223 18.20 -10.06 12.03
CA THR A 223 18.09 -11.04 13.10
C THR A 223 18.31 -10.34 14.44
N SER A 224 17.34 -10.44 15.35
CA SER A 224 17.47 -9.91 16.71
C SER A 224 18.75 -10.42 17.38
N PRO A 225 19.48 -9.58 18.14
CA PRO A 225 20.65 -10.04 18.86
C PRO A 225 20.21 -11.02 19.96
N GLY A 226 20.59 -12.29 19.77
CA GLY A 226 20.43 -13.34 20.74
C GLY A 226 21.10 -12.98 22.06
N SER A 227 20.31 -13.13 23.14
CA SER A 227 20.75 -13.19 24.52
C SER A 227 22.01 -14.04 24.68
N SER A 228 23.17 -13.40 24.91
CA SER A 228 24.34 -14.11 25.44
C SER A 228 24.36 -13.95 26.95
N GLY A 229 24.26 -15.09 27.61
CA GLY A 229 24.10 -15.24 29.03
C GLY A 229 25.31 -14.76 29.81
N ASN A 230 24.97 -14.20 30.96
CA ASN A 230 25.84 -13.82 32.05
C ASN A 230 26.56 -15.08 32.61
N THR A 231 27.90 -15.10 32.61
CA THR A 231 28.66 -15.97 33.53
C THR A 231 29.63 -15.15 34.34
N LYS A 232 29.39 -15.18 35.65
CA LYS A 232 30.14 -14.61 36.75
C LYS A 232 31.53 -15.23 36.91
N HIS A 233 32.47 -14.38 37.32
CA HIS A 233 33.61 -14.57 38.24
C HIS A 233 34.53 -15.79 38.08
N ILE A 234 35.85 -15.57 38.19
CA ILE A 234 36.66 -15.76 39.42
C ILE A 234 38.17 -15.59 39.10
N PHE A 235 38.85 -14.86 39.99
CA PHE A 235 40.29 -14.56 40.16
C PHE A 235 41.00 -13.64 39.17
#